data_AF-A0A1F6CBE7-F1
#
_entry.id   AF-A0A1F6CBE7-F1
#
_cell.length_a   1.000
_cell.length_b   1.000
_cell.length_c   1.000
_cell.angle_alpha   90.00
_cell.angle_beta   90.00
_cell.angle_gamma   90.00
#
_symmetry.space_group_name_H-M   'P 1'
#
loop_
_entity.id
_entity.type
_entity.pdbx_description
1 polymer ?
#
loop_
_entity_poly.entity_id
_entity_poly.type
_entity_poly.pdbx_seq_one_letter_code
_entity_poly.pdbx_strand_id
1 'polypeptide(L)'
;MIAGKVRRFALIRFRPGYVARQAALREGECNRCGRCCKILFRCPFLKEEEGGESHCRIYGQRFEQCVAFPIDDRDLADVDFNCTYSFRKTGLIQIDLTGLEVGFDGPPPEAFPRRRSRLGGLRKVGIVQMIAAVIAVIRERV
;
A
#
# COMPACT_ATOMS: atom_id res chain seq x y z
N MET A 1 5.74 -6.20 14.10
CA MET A 1 5.81 -5.54 12.77
C MET A 1 5.59 -6.55 11.62
N ILE A 2 4.45 -7.26 11.59
CA ILE A 2 3.98 -8.06 10.42
C ILE A 2 2.79 -7.37 9.72
N ALA A 3 2.10 -6.51 10.48
CA ALA A 3 0.85 -5.88 10.09
C ALA A 3 0.93 -5.13 8.76
N GLY A 4 1.99 -4.35 8.49
CA GLY A 4 2.08 -3.54 7.27
C GLY A 4 2.01 -4.35 5.98
N LYS A 5 2.81 -5.42 5.85
CA LYS A 5 2.87 -6.22 4.62
C LYS A 5 1.61 -7.06 4.42
N VAL A 6 1.04 -7.59 5.51
CA VAL A 6 -0.26 -8.31 5.50
C VAL A 6 -1.40 -7.36 5.17
N ARG A 7 -1.42 -6.16 5.75
CA ARG A 7 -2.39 -5.10 5.47
C ARG A 7 -2.37 -4.73 3.98
N ARG A 8 -1.19 -4.49 3.41
CA ARG A 8 -1.06 -4.19 1.97
C ARG A 8 -1.62 -5.31 1.11
N PHE A 9 -1.26 -6.57 1.42
CA PHE A 9 -1.81 -7.73 0.72
C PHE A 9 -3.35 -7.78 0.78
N ALA A 10 -3.93 -7.57 1.97
CA ALA A 10 -5.38 -7.54 2.15
C ALA A 10 -6.05 -6.38 1.37
N LEU A 11 -5.46 -5.18 1.39
CA LEU A 11 -6.02 -4.03 0.69
C LEU A 11 -6.02 -4.19 -0.83
N ILE A 12 -4.92 -4.70 -1.40
CA ILE A 12 -4.82 -4.99 -2.84
C ILE A 12 -5.87 -6.02 -3.24
N ARG A 13 -6.07 -7.06 -2.41
CA ARG A 13 -6.96 -8.18 -2.73
C ARG A 13 -8.45 -7.87 -2.55
N PHE A 14 -8.80 -7.11 -1.51
CA PHE A 14 -10.19 -6.91 -1.08
C PHE A 14 -10.69 -5.48 -1.24
N ARG A 15 -9.81 -4.47 -1.33
CA ARG A 15 -10.19 -3.06 -1.50
C ARG A 15 -9.43 -2.39 -2.66
N PRO A 16 -9.44 -2.95 -3.89
CA PRO A 16 -8.67 -2.42 -5.02
C PRO A 16 -9.06 -0.97 -5.38
N GLY A 17 -10.33 -0.58 -5.23
CA GLY A 17 -10.77 0.80 -5.46
C GLY A 17 -10.19 1.80 -4.45
N TYR A 18 -9.96 1.38 -3.20
CA TYR A 18 -9.25 2.21 -2.22
C TYR A 18 -7.78 2.37 -2.62
N VAL A 19 -7.10 1.27 -2.99
CA VAL A 19 -5.70 1.31 -3.43
C VAL A 19 -5.54 2.20 -4.67
N ALA A 20 -6.44 2.10 -5.64
CA ALA A 20 -6.40 2.93 -6.85
C ALA A 20 -6.61 4.43 -6.54
N ARG A 21 -7.57 4.78 -5.66
CA ARG A 21 -7.74 6.17 -5.20
C ARG A 21 -6.51 6.71 -4.50
N GLN A 22 -5.90 5.92 -3.61
CA GLN A 22 -4.70 6.36 -2.93
C GLN A 22 -3.50 6.48 -3.89
N ALA A 23 -3.38 5.58 -4.86
CA ALA A 23 -2.35 5.67 -5.89
C ALA A 23 -2.46 6.97 -6.71
N ALA A 24 -3.69 7.47 -6.96
CA ALA A 24 -3.92 8.75 -7.62
C ALA A 24 -3.56 9.97 -6.74
N LEU A 25 -3.63 9.83 -5.41
CA LEU A 25 -3.21 10.87 -4.46
C LEU A 25 -1.72 10.81 -4.12
N ARG A 26 -1.03 9.74 -4.52
CA ARG A 26 0.37 9.49 -4.19
C ARG A 26 1.27 10.30 -5.11
N GLU A 27 2.14 11.09 -4.50
CA GLU A 27 3.12 11.94 -5.18
C GLU A 27 4.54 11.44 -4.89
N GLY A 28 5.47 11.82 -5.77
CA GLY A 28 6.87 11.42 -5.70
C GLY A 28 7.17 10.08 -6.40
N GLU A 29 8.43 9.65 -6.29
CA GLU A 29 8.94 8.44 -6.93
C GLU A 29 9.85 7.64 -6.00
N CYS A 30 10.13 6.39 -6.35
CA CYS A 30 11.00 5.54 -5.54
C CYS A 30 12.46 5.95 -5.73
N ASN A 31 13.04 6.56 -4.70
CA ASN A 31 14.47 6.92 -4.64
C ASN A 31 15.40 5.75 -4.26
N ARG A 32 14.89 4.51 -4.27
CA ARG A 32 15.64 3.30 -3.89
C ARG A 32 16.27 3.35 -2.49
N CYS A 33 15.62 3.97 -1.51
CA CYS A 33 16.09 3.99 -0.12
C CYS A 33 16.11 2.61 0.59
N GLY A 34 15.49 1.58 0.01
CA GLY A 34 15.46 0.21 0.56
C GLY A 34 14.61 0.02 1.82
N ARG A 35 14.03 1.09 2.40
CA ARG A 35 13.29 1.06 3.67
C ARG A 35 12.07 0.14 3.61
N CYS A 36 11.28 0.22 2.54
CA CYS A 36 10.12 -0.65 2.32
C CYS A 36 10.48 -2.14 2.19
N CYS A 37 11.71 -2.44 1.78
CA CYS A 37 12.25 -3.80 1.68
C CYS A 37 12.68 -4.38 3.03
N LYS A 38 12.69 -3.59 4.10
CA LYS A 38 13.14 -3.97 5.45
C LYS A 38 12.02 -3.98 6.51
N ILE A 39 10.79 -3.56 6.16
CA ILE A 39 9.66 -3.38 7.11
C ILE A 39 9.36 -4.63 7.96
N LEU A 40 9.48 -5.84 7.39
CA LEU A 40 9.19 -7.09 8.11
C LEU A 40 10.45 -7.95 8.27
N PHE A 41 11.11 -8.20 7.17
CA PHE A 41 12.37 -8.92 7.08
C PHE A 41 13.20 -8.25 5.99
N ARG A 42 14.51 -8.48 6.00
CA ARG A 42 15.40 -8.03 4.91
C ARG A 42 15.04 -8.77 3.63
N CYS A 43 14.42 -8.09 2.68
CA CYS A 43 14.05 -8.67 1.39
C CYS A 43 15.27 -9.32 0.70
N PRO A 44 15.19 -10.59 0.25
CA PRO A 44 16.31 -11.26 -0.40
C PRO A 44 16.68 -10.65 -1.76
N PHE A 45 15.79 -9.85 -2.35
CA PHE A 45 16.03 -9.14 -3.60
C PHE A 45 16.64 -7.75 -3.41
N LEU A 46 16.78 -7.28 -2.16
CA LEU A 46 17.47 -6.03 -1.85
C LEU A 46 18.99 -6.27 -1.93
N LYS A 47 19.67 -5.45 -2.73
CA LYS A 47 21.12 -5.33 -2.72
C LYS A 47 21.50 -3.98 -2.13
N GLU A 48 22.52 -4.02 -1.29
CA GLU A 48 23.16 -2.84 -0.72
C GLU A 48 24.60 -2.90 -1.16
N GLU A 49 25.10 -1.77 -1.66
CA GLU A 49 26.47 -1.61 -2.10
C GLU A 49 27.28 -0.92 -1.01
N GLU A 50 28.61 -1.07 -1.07
CA GLU A 50 29.52 -0.56 -0.03
C GLU A 50 29.47 0.96 0.12
N GLY A 51 28.98 1.69 -0.90
CA GLY A 51 28.76 3.14 -0.88
C GLY A 51 27.43 3.59 -0.26
N GLY A 52 26.62 2.67 0.29
CA GLY A 52 25.33 3.00 0.91
C GLY A 52 24.15 3.10 -0.08
N GLU A 53 24.41 2.96 -1.38
CA GLU A 53 23.36 2.82 -2.38
C GLU A 53 22.65 1.46 -2.23
N SER A 54 21.34 1.44 -2.48
CA SER A 54 20.57 0.21 -2.47
C SER A 54 19.71 0.09 -3.71
N HIS A 55 19.54 -1.13 -4.21
CA HIS A 55 18.69 -1.39 -5.37
C HIS A 55 17.94 -2.72 -5.26
N CYS A 56 16.80 -2.80 -5.94
CA CYS A 56 15.99 -4.02 -6.00
C CYS A 56 16.32 -4.81 -7.26
N ARG A 57 16.81 -6.04 -7.11
CA ARG A 57 17.17 -6.92 -8.24
C ARG A 57 16.01 -7.25 -9.16
N ILE A 58 14.77 -7.14 -8.66
CA ILE A 58 13.54 -7.43 -9.41
C ILE A 58 12.68 -6.18 -9.58
N TYR A 59 13.25 -4.97 -9.67
CA TYR A 59 12.48 -3.73 -9.70
C TYR A 59 11.39 -3.69 -10.79
N GLY A 60 11.66 -4.23 -11.98
CA GLY A 60 10.69 -4.35 -13.08
C GLY A 60 9.66 -5.47 -12.92
N GLN A 61 9.90 -6.41 -11.99
CA GLN A 61 9.03 -7.57 -11.73
C GLN A 61 8.59 -7.62 -10.26
N ARG A 62 8.48 -6.44 -9.63
CA ARG A 62 8.04 -6.30 -8.24
C ARG A 62 6.68 -6.96 -8.04
N PHE A 63 6.53 -7.62 -6.89
CA PHE A 63 5.23 -8.12 -6.46
C PHE A 63 4.23 -6.97 -6.26
N GLU A 64 2.93 -7.25 -6.35
CA GLU A 64 1.87 -6.25 -6.26
C GLU A 64 1.98 -5.41 -4.97
N GLN A 65 2.29 -6.04 -3.83
CA GLN A 65 2.51 -5.36 -2.55
C GLN A 65 3.69 -4.39 -2.54
N CYS A 66 4.71 -4.62 -3.37
CA CYS A 66 5.87 -3.75 -3.49
C CYS A 66 5.61 -2.61 -4.48
N VAL A 67 4.76 -2.83 -5.49
CA VAL A 67 4.33 -1.78 -6.46
C VAL A 67 3.33 -0.83 -5.81
N ALA A 68 2.41 -1.37 -5.01
CA ALA A 68 1.39 -0.60 -4.30
C ALA A 68 1.96 0.21 -3.13
N PHE A 69 3.18 -0.08 -2.65
CA PHE A 69 3.77 0.67 -1.54
C PHE A 69 4.23 2.07 -1.98
N PRO A 70 4.00 3.11 -1.15
CA PRO A 70 3.05 3.15 -0.04
C PRO A 70 1.60 3.18 -0.57
N ILE A 71 0.68 2.53 0.13
CA ILE A 71 -0.76 2.63 -0.15
C ILE A 71 -1.35 3.87 0.53
N ASP A 72 -0.89 4.27 1.71
CA ASP A 72 -1.34 5.47 2.42
C ASP A 72 -0.32 5.87 3.51
N ASP A 73 -0.61 6.93 4.27
CA ASP A 73 0.26 7.44 5.34
C ASP A 73 0.64 6.38 6.40
N ARG A 74 -0.17 5.35 6.60
CA ARG A 74 0.15 4.25 7.53
C ARG A 74 1.33 3.41 7.05
N ASP A 75 1.47 3.23 5.73
CA ASP A 75 2.63 2.57 5.16
C ASP A 75 3.89 3.45 5.23
N LEU A 76 3.73 4.78 5.21
CA LEU A 76 4.84 5.71 5.46
C LEU A 76 5.27 5.70 6.93
N ALA A 77 4.32 5.57 7.85
CA ALA A 77 4.62 5.41 9.27
C ALA A 77 5.42 4.12 9.56
N ASP A 78 5.20 3.03 8.81
CA ASP A 78 6.02 1.80 8.90
C ASP A 78 7.51 2.03 8.57
N VAL A 79 7.84 3.17 7.93
CA VAL A 79 9.20 3.54 7.51
C VAL A 79 9.65 4.88 8.12
N ASP A 80 9.01 5.31 9.21
CA ASP A 80 9.28 6.57 9.92
C ASP A 80 9.20 7.81 9.01
N PHE A 81 8.33 7.76 7.99
CA PHE A 81 8.24 8.77 6.93
C PHE A 81 9.58 9.03 6.20
N ASN A 82 10.54 8.12 6.32
CA ASN A 82 11.83 8.16 5.63
C ASN A 82 11.69 7.52 4.23
N CYS A 83 10.87 8.16 3.41
CA CYS A 83 10.62 7.82 2.01
C CYS A 83 10.24 9.08 1.25
N THR A 84 10.56 9.13 -0.04
CA THR A 84 10.26 10.29 -0.91
C THR A 84 8.80 10.37 -1.35
N TYR A 85 8.02 9.31 -1.14
CA TYR A 85 6.59 9.33 -1.43
C TYR A 85 5.84 10.16 -0.39
N SER A 86 4.84 10.91 -0.86
CA SER A 86 3.89 11.64 -0.04
C SER A 86 2.47 11.45 -0.58
N PHE A 87 1.47 11.90 0.18
CA PHE A 87 0.08 11.89 -0.27
C PHE A 87 -0.47 13.31 -0.26
N ARG A 88 -1.08 13.71 -1.37
CA ARG A 88 -1.86 14.94 -1.43
C ARG A 88 -3.04 14.79 -0.47
N LYS A 89 -3.00 15.58 0.61
CA LYS A 89 -4.16 15.74 1.48
C LYS A 89 -5.09 16.71 0.78
N THR A 90 -6.03 16.18 -0.02
CA THR A 90 -7.22 16.95 -0.40
C THR A 90 -7.80 17.46 0.92
N GLY A 91 -7.88 18.78 1.03
CA GLY A 91 -7.85 19.50 2.29
C GLY A 91 -8.67 18.86 3.39
N LEU A 92 -8.15 18.97 4.61
CA LEU A 92 -8.96 18.98 5.82
C LEU A 92 -10.31 19.61 5.48
N ILE A 93 -11.38 18.92 5.83
CA ILE A 93 -12.67 19.54 6.00
C ILE A 93 -12.43 20.64 7.06
N GLN A 94 -12.11 21.85 6.62
CA GLN A 94 -12.53 23.02 7.37
C GLN A 94 -14.04 22.99 7.22
N ILE A 95 -14.71 22.52 8.27
CA ILE A 95 -16.13 22.78 8.45
C ILE A 95 -16.19 24.30 8.69
N ASP A 96 -16.15 25.09 7.63
CA ASP A 96 -16.79 26.39 7.67
C ASP A 96 -18.28 26.13 7.46
N LEU A 97 -19.11 26.75 8.29
CA LEU A 97 -20.52 26.48 8.53
C LEU A 97 -21.44 26.80 7.33
N THR A 98 -20.93 26.89 6.10
CA THR A 98 -21.65 27.39 4.92
C THR A 98 -22.09 26.34 3.89
N GLY A 99 -21.88 25.04 4.15
CA GLY A 99 -22.69 23.99 3.51
C GLY A 99 -22.63 23.87 1.98
N LEU A 100 -21.46 24.04 1.36
CA LEU A 100 -21.28 23.75 -0.08
C LEU A 100 -20.54 22.42 -0.29
N GLU A 101 -21.16 21.48 -1.00
CA GLU A 101 -20.53 20.22 -1.40
C GLU A 101 -19.39 20.49 -2.39
N VAL A 102 -18.15 20.20 -2.01
CA VAL A 102 -17.01 20.27 -2.94
C VAL A 102 -16.88 18.92 -3.64
N GLY A 103 -17.27 18.91 -4.91
CA GLY A 103 -17.17 17.75 -5.80
C GLY A 103 -15.72 17.26 -5.94
N PHE A 104 -15.60 15.94 -6.14
CA PHE A 104 -14.34 15.28 -6.46
C PHE A 104 -14.08 15.42 -7.97
N ASP A 105 -13.31 16.42 -8.38
CA ASP A 105 -12.88 16.61 -9.79
C ASP A 105 -11.57 15.85 -10.10
N GLY A 106 -11.35 14.71 -9.44
CA GLY A 106 -10.22 13.84 -9.76
C GLY A 106 -10.55 12.95 -10.97
N PRO A 107 -9.62 12.73 -11.90
CA PRO A 107 -9.82 11.72 -12.95
C PRO A 107 -10.12 10.37 -12.28
N PRO A 108 -11.04 9.56 -12.84
CA PRO A 108 -11.35 8.25 -12.29
C PRO A 108 -10.05 7.46 -12.16
N PRO A 109 -9.77 6.87 -10.98
CA PRO A 109 -8.50 6.22 -10.77
C PRO A 109 -8.36 5.09 -11.77
N GLU A 110 -7.30 5.12 -12.57
CA GLU A 110 -6.97 4.00 -13.44
C GLU A 110 -6.88 2.75 -12.56
N ALA A 111 -7.54 1.67 -13.01
CA ALA A 111 -7.63 0.46 -12.23
C ALA A 111 -6.22 -0.04 -11.93
N PHE A 112 -5.91 -0.23 -10.64
CA PHE A 112 -4.62 -0.79 -10.21
C PHE A 112 -4.35 -2.06 -11.02
N PRO A 113 -3.20 -2.15 -11.73
CA PRO A 113 -2.98 -3.21 -12.70
C PRO A 113 -2.97 -4.56 -11.98
N ARG A 114 -4.06 -5.31 -12.11
CA ARG A 114 -4.11 -6.69 -11.62
C ARG A 114 -3.26 -7.51 -12.58
N ARG A 115 -2.13 -8.06 -12.12
CA ARG A 115 -1.54 -9.17 -12.86
C ARG A 115 -2.56 -10.29 -12.79
N ARG A 116 -3.18 -10.67 -13.92
CA ARG A 116 -4.03 -11.88 -13.98
C ARG A 116 -3.14 -13.07 -13.59
N SER A 117 -3.20 -13.48 -12.32
CA SER A 117 -2.67 -14.77 -11.91
C SER A 117 -3.53 -15.83 -12.61
N ARG A 118 -2.92 -16.61 -13.51
CA ARG A 118 -3.51 -17.83 -14.09
C ARG A 118 -3.55 -18.95 -13.05
N LEU A 119 -4.12 -18.69 -11.87
CA LEU A 119 -4.37 -19.71 -10.86
C LEU A 119 -5.88 -19.79 -10.67
N GLY A 120 -6.50 -20.52 -11.59
CA GLY A 120 -7.85 -21.02 -11.40
C GLY A 120 -7.88 -21.92 -10.17
N GLY A 121 -8.92 -21.74 -9.36
CA GLY A 121 -9.35 -22.73 -8.37
C GLY A 121 -8.57 -22.74 -7.05
N LEU A 122 -8.78 -21.76 -6.17
CA LEU A 122 -8.63 -22.00 -4.73
C LEU A 122 -9.97 -21.76 -4.01
N ARG A 123 -10.44 -22.84 -3.40
CA ARG A 123 -11.74 -23.06 -2.74
C ARG A 123 -12.10 -21.96 -1.73
N LYS A 124 -13.39 -21.59 -1.72
CA LYS A 124 -14.06 -20.59 -0.86
C LYS A 124 -13.84 -20.76 0.66
N VAL A 125 -13.30 -21.90 1.11
CA VAL A 125 -13.09 -22.24 2.53
C VAL A 125 -12.00 -21.38 3.19
N GLY A 126 -10.94 -21.00 2.46
CA GLY A 126 -9.85 -20.18 3.02
C GLY A 126 -10.23 -18.72 3.29
N ILE A 127 -11.30 -18.21 2.67
CA ILE A 127 -11.78 -16.83 2.83
C ILE A 127 -12.40 -16.62 4.21
N VAL A 128 -13.15 -17.60 4.72
CA VAL A 128 -13.81 -17.48 6.04
C VAL A 128 -12.78 -17.47 7.18
N GLN A 129 -11.76 -18.34 7.10
CA GLN A 129 -10.67 -18.34 8.08
C GLN A 129 -9.82 -17.06 8.03
N MET A 130 -9.58 -16.52 6.84
CA MET A 130 -8.86 -15.24 6.71
C MET A 130 -9.67 -14.07 7.25
N ILE A 131 -10.98 -14.02 6.99
CA ILE A 131 -11.88 -12.99 7.52
C ILE A 131 -11.96 -13.07 9.05
N ALA A 132 -12.06 -14.27 9.62
CA ALA A 132 -12.06 -14.47 11.06
C ALA A 132 -10.76 -13.97 11.71
N ALA A 133 -9.60 -14.27 11.10
CA ALA A 133 -8.31 -13.79 11.57
C ALA A 133 -8.16 -12.26 11.48
N VAL A 134 -8.67 -11.65 10.41
CA VAL A 134 -8.66 -10.19 10.25
C VAL A 134 -9.59 -9.51 11.25
N ILE A 135 -10.79 -10.07 11.50
CA ILE A 135 -11.72 -9.55 12.51
C ILE A 135 -11.11 -9.67 13.92
N ALA A 136 -10.44 -10.78 14.24
CA ALA A 136 -9.78 -10.97 15.53
C ALA A 136 -8.70 -9.89 15.78
N VAL A 137 -7.84 -9.63 14.79
CA VAL A 137 -6.80 -8.59 14.87
C VAL A 137 -7.36 -7.18 15.01
N ILE A 138 -8.55 -6.91 14.46
CA ILE A 138 -9.22 -5.60 14.58
C ILE A 138 -9.87 -5.43 15.96
N ARG A 139 -10.40 -6.51 16.57
CA ARG A 139 -11.10 -6.45 17.87
C ARG A 139 -10.18 -6.35 19.08
N GLU A 140 -8.91 -6.74 18.97
CA GLU A 140 -7.92 -6.63 20.06
C GLU A 140 -7.31 -5.23 20.23
N ARG A 141 -7.79 -4.24 19.46
CA ARG A 141 -7.25 -2.87 19.39
C ARG A 141 -8.29 -1.78 19.72
N VAL A 142 -9.42 -2.17 20.31
CA VAL A 142 -10.46 -1.28 20.87
C VAL A 142 -10.67 -1.64 22.33
#